data_AF-A0A8C0GBZ6-F1
#
_entry.id   AF-A0A8C0GBZ6-F1
#
_cell.length_a   1.000
_cell.length_b   1.000
_cell.length_c   1.000
_cell.angle_alpha   90.00
_cell.angle_beta   90.00
_cell.angle_gamma   90.00
#
_symmetry.space_group_name_H-M   'P 1'
#
loop_
_entity.id
_entity.type
_entity.pdbx_description
1 polymer ?
#
loop_
_entity_poly.entity_id
_entity_poly.type
_entity_poly.pdbx_seq_one_letter_code
_entity_poly.pdbx_strand_id
1 'polypeptide(L)'
;LVTALGARCRVVHNSSSEIKTHQQSLVMVKRIMAIAVSGITYLRGIFPEDAYSTHYLEDLCVKVLREDSIYPRVSKIVKWYVHS
;
A
#
# COMPACT_ATOMS: atom_id res chain seq x y z
N LEU A 1 22.80 27.28 17.50
CA LEU A 1 22.87 27.41 16.03
C LEU A 1 22.80 26.01 15.44
N VAL A 2 21.69 25.74 14.75
CA VAL A 2 21.39 24.63 13.83
C VAL A 2 21.44 23.16 14.32
N THR A 3 20.23 22.62 14.40
CA THR A 3 19.78 21.23 14.45
C THR A 3 20.20 20.42 13.20
N ALA A 4 20.73 19.20 13.38
CA ALA A 4 20.62 18.11 12.39
C ALA A 4 20.84 16.76 13.10
N LEU A 5 19.83 16.32 13.87
CA LEU A 5 19.05 15.14 13.54
C LEU A 5 19.91 13.88 13.33
N GLY A 6 20.44 13.36 14.44
CA GLY A 6 20.66 11.93 14.57
C GLY A 6 19.37 11.19 14.23
N ALA A 7 19.52 10.16 13.39
CA ALA A 7 18.47 9.24 12.97
C ALA A 7 17.74 8.69 14.19
N ARG A 8 16.65 9.35 14.57
CA ARG A 8 15.72 8.87 15.57
C ARG A 8 14.94 7.76 14.88
N CYS A 9 15.44 6.53 14.98
CA CYS A 9 14.62 5.34 14.78
C CYS A 9 13.33 5.57 15.57
N ARG A 10 12.24 5.89 14.87
CA ARG A 10 10.92 6.05 15.46
C ARG A 10 10.41 4.64 15.74
N VAL A 11 11.00 3.98 16.73
CA VAL A 11 10.39 2.83 17.37
C VAL A 11 9.10 3.37 17.97
N VAL A 12 7.99 2.99 17.35
CA VAL A 12 6.63 3.31 17.78
C VAL A 12 6.46 2.72 19.18
N HIS A 13 6.70 3.54 20.20
CA HIS A 13 6.34 3.25 21.57
C HIS A 13 4.83 3.48 21.68
N ASN A 14 4.04 2.41 21.68
CA ASN A 14 2.61 2.49 21.94
C ASN A 14 2.17 1.32 22.84
N SER A 15 1.87 1.63 24.08
CA SER A 15 1.44 0.79 25.20
C SER A 15 0.06 0.14 25.01
N SER A 16 -0.04 -0.85 24.10
CA SER A 16 -1.17 -1.82 23.94
C SER A 16 -0.73 -2.92 22.97
N SER A 17 0.17 -3.81 23.39
CA SER A 17 1.01 -4.63 22.51
C SER A 17 0.34 -5.87 21.90
N GLU A 18 -0.71 -6.44 22.51
CA GLU A 18 -1.35 -7.66 21.96
C GLU A 18 -2.41 -7.39 20.88
N ILE A 19 -3.12 -6.27 20.96
CA ILE A 19 -4.15 -5.91 19.95
C ILE A 19 -3.52 -5.22 18.73
N LYS A 20 -2.32 -4.64 18.87
CA LYS A 20 -1.62 -3.96 17.77
C LYS A 20 -0.96 -4.92 16.79
N THR A 21 -0.50 -6.09 17.21
CA THR A 21 0.11 -7.08 16.30
C THR A 21 -0.92 -7.58 15.27
N HIS A 22 -2.15 -7.86 15.70
CA HIS A 22 -3.23 -8.26 14.79
C HIS A 22 -3.62 -7.14 13.82
N GLN A 23 -3.78 -5.91 14.30
CA GLN A 23 -4.14 -4.77 13.44
C GLN A 23 -3.01 -4.42 12.46
N GLN A 24 -1.75 -4.49 12.89
CA GLN A 24 -0.58 -4.27 12.03
C GLN A 24 -0.43 -5.40 11.01
N SER A 25 -0.65 -6.66 11.42
CA SER A 25 -0.67 -7.81 10.50
C SER A 25 -1.77 -7.67 9.45
N LEU A 26 -2.98 -7.28 9.86
CA LEU A 26 -4.09 -7.02 8.94
C LEU A 26 -3.76 -5.91 7.93
N VAL A 27 -3.16 -4.81 8.37
CA VAL A 27 -2.73 -3.72 7.47
C VAL A 27 -1.62 -4.20 6.52
N MET A 28 -0.69 -5.02 7.01
CA MET A 28 0.38 -5.60 6.19
C MET A 28 -0.19 -6.53 5.11
N VAL A 29 -1.08 -7.46 5.48
CA VAL A 29 -1.73 -8.38 4.53
C VAL A 29 -2.56 -7.61 3.51
N LYS A 30 -3.30 -6.59 3.91
CA LYS A 30 -4.06 -5.71 2.99
C LYS A 30 -3.14 -5.03 1.97
N ARG A 31 -1.97 -4.55 2.40
CA ARG A 31 -0.97 -3.95 1.52
C ARG A 31 -0.38 -4.96 0.53
N ILE A 32 -0.01 -6.15 1.01
CA ILE A 32 0.50 -7.23 0.14
C ILE A 32 -0.56 -7.63 -0.89
N MET A 33 -1.82 -7.76 -0.47
CA MET A 33 -2.92 -8.12 -1.35
C MET A 33 -3.18 -7.04 -2.41
N ALA A 34 -3.14 -5.75 -2.04
CA ALA A 34 -3.28 -4.66 -3.00
C ALA A 34 -2.17 -4.66 -4.06
N ILE A 35 -0.91 -4.92 -3.64
CA ILE A 35 0.24 -5.03 -4.55
C ILE A 35 0.10 -6.25 -5.47
N ALA A 36 -0.22 -7.42 -4.91
CA ALA A 36 -0.36 -8.66 -5.66
C ALA A 36 -1.49 -8.57 -6.69
N VAL A 37 -2.67 -8.08 -6.31
CA VAL A 37 -3.81 -7.95 -7.23
C VAL A 37 -3.51 -6.89 -8.31
N SER A 38 -2.85 -5.79 -7.96
CA SER A 38 -2.44 -4.80 -8.95
C SER A 38 -1.42 -5.37 -9.94
N GLY A 39 -0.43 -6.13 -9.47
CA GLY A 39 0.52 -6.84 -10.33
C GLY A 39 -0.12 -7.89 -11.23
N ILE A 40 -1.04 -8.71 -10.70
CA ILE A 40 -1.75 -9.75 -11.47
C ILE A 40 -2.64 -9.10 -12.55
N THR A 41 -3.40 -8.07 -12.19
CA THR A 41 -4.30 -7.37 -13.14
C THR A 41 -3.52 -6.64 -14.22
N TYR A 42 -2.32 -6.13 -13.89
CA TYR A 42 -1.40 -5.51 -14.83
C TYR A 42 -0.84 -6.53 -15.82
N LEU A 43 -0.30 -7.65 -15.31
CA LEU A 43 0.23 -8.74 -16.14
C LEU A 43 -0.85 -9.39 -17.02
N ARG A 44 -2.10 -9.43 -16.54
CA ARG A 44 -3.25 -9.93 -17.32
C ARG A 44 -3.81 -8.90 -18.31
N GLY A 45 -3.39 -7.64 -18.27
CA GLY A 45 -3.93 -6.58 -19.13
C GLY A 45 -5.42 -6.29 -18.91
N ILE A 46 -5.94 -6.49 -17.70
CA ILE A 46 -7.37 -6.22 -17.39
C ILE A 46 -7.64 -4.71 -17.40
N PHE A 47 -6.64 -3.92 -17.02
CA PHE A 47 -6.71 -2.47 -17.02
C PHE A 47 -5.55 -1.88 -17.84
N PRO A 48 -5.76 -0.73 -18.51
CA PRO A 48 -4.69 -0.04 -19.22
C PRO A 48 -3.69 0.60 -18.24
N GLU A 49 -2.51 0.94 -18.73
CA GLU A 49 -1.41 1.49 -17.90
C GLU A 49 -1.78 2.75 -17.13
N ASP A 50 -2.67 3.60 -17.67
CA ASP A 50 -3.21 4.79 -17.00
C ASP A 50 -3.92 4.51 -15.67
N ALA A 51 -4.37 3.27 -15.45
CA ALA A 51 -4.99 2.86 -14.19
C ALA A 51 -3.99 2.59 -13.06
N TYR A 52 -2.69 2.50 -13.37
CA TYR A 52 -1.65 2.10 -12.43
C TYR A 52 -0.72 3.27 -12.06
N SER A 53 -0.39 3.34 -10.78
CA SER A 53 0.68 4.17 -10.25
C SER A 53 1.88 3.30 -9.94
N THR A 54 3.07 3.72 -10.34
CA THR A 54 4.30 2.98 -10.04
C THR A 54 4.89 3.49 -8.73
N HIS A 55 5.10 2.59 -7.77
CA HIS A 55 5.77 2.87 -6.51
C HIS A 55 7.01 2.01 -6.41
N TYR A 56 8.10 2.58 -5.91
CA TYR A 56 9.34 1.84 -5.65
C TYR A 56 9.41 1.53 -4.17
N LEU A 57 9.48 0.24 -3.82
CA LEU A 57 9.71 -0.22 -2.46
C LEU A 57 11.01 -1.02 -2.46
N GLU A 58 12.08 -0.44 -1.90
CA GLU A 58 13.36 -1.14 -1.68
C GLU A 58 13.85 -1.87 -2.95
N ASP A 59 13.88 -1.16 -4.08
CA ASP A 59 14.24 -1.64 -5.43
C ASP A 59 13.22 -2.53 -6.17
N LEU A 60 12.08 -2.89 -5.54
CA LEU A 60 10.99 -3.57 -6.24
C LEU A 60 10.03 -2.54 -6.87
N CYS A 61 9.91 -2.59 -8.20
CA CYS A 61 8.91 -1.81 -8.96
C CYS A 61 7.52 -2.43 -8.76
N VAL A 62 6.67 -1.80 -7.96
CA VAL A 62 5.28 -2.23 -7.75
C VAL A 62 4.33 -1.30 -8.49
N LYS A 63 3.49 -1.87 -9.36
CA LYS A 63 2.35 -1.15 -9.94
C LYS A 63 1.14 -1.34 -9.04
N VAL A 64 0.60 -0.24 -8.53
CA VAL A 64 -0.56 -0.19 -7.64
C VAL A 64 -1.68 0.55 -8.33
N LEU A 65 -2.89 0.01 -8.29
CA LEU A 65 -4.07 0.66 -8.86
C LEU A 65 -4.34 2.02 -8.22
N ARG A 66 -4.56 3.05 -9.05
CA ARG A 66 -4.84 4.42 -8.59
C ARG A 66 -6.30 4.55 -8.19
N GLU A 67 -6.57 5.09 -6.99
CA GLU A 67 -7.95 5.30 -6.51
C GLU A 67 -8.75 6.26 -7.42
N ASP A 68 -8.07 7.30 -7.88
CA ASP A 68 -8.60 8.34 -8.79
C ASP A 68 -8.58 7.93 -10.27
N SER A 69 -8.58 6.62 -10.54
CA SER A 69 -8.63 6.15 -11.91
C SER A 69 -10.02 6.42 -12.49
N ILE A 70 -10.06 6.89 -13.75
CA ILE A 70 -11.27 7.04 -14.58
C ILE A 70 -12.10 5.74 -14.71
N TYR A 71 -11.56 4.60 -14.29
CA TYR A 71 -12.24 3.31 -14.28
C TYR A 71 -12.93 3.04 -12.93
N PRO A 72 -14.28 3.03 -12.87
CA PRO A 72 -15.01 2.79 -11.61
C PRO A 72 -14.76 1.39 -11.03
N ARG A 73 -14.32 0.44 -11.86
CA ARG A 73 -13.94 -0.91 -11.42
C ARG A 73 -12.66 -0.88 -10.58
N VAL A 74 -11.73 0.03 -10.90
CA VAL A 74 -10.49 0.22 -10.16
C VAL A 74 -10.77 0.84 -8.79
N SER A 75 -11.56 1.92 -8.74
CA SER A 75 -11.92 2.56 -7.47
C SER A 75 -12.71 1.62 -6.55
N LYS A 76 -13.56 0.73 -7.09
CA LYS A 76 -14.24 -0.32 -6.29
C LYS A 76 -13.25 -1.27 -5.63
N ILE A 77 -12.23 -1.71 -6.36
CA ILE A 77 -11.19 -2.64 -5.88
C ILE A 77 -10.33 -1.96 -4.80
N VAL A 78 -9.87 -0.73 -5.04
CA VAL A 78 -9.08 0.04 -4.07
C VAL A 78 -9.86 0.30 -2.79
N LYS A 79 -11.13 0.71 -2.91
CA LYS A 79 -12.02 0.95 -1.78
C LYS A 79 -12.26 -0.32 -0.95
N TRP A 80 -12.25 -1.48 -1.58
CA TRP A 80 -12.39 -2.77 -0.90
C TRP A 80 -11.18 -3.07 0.01
N TYR A 81 -9.95 -2.76 -0.41
CA TYR A 81 -8.76 -2.98 0.42
C TYR A 81 -8.63 -1.96 1.56
N VAL A 82 -9.12 -0.73 1.36
CA VAL A 82 -9.01 0.37 2.34
C VAL A 82 -10.12 0.31 3.41
N HIS A 83 -11.32 -0.13 3.06
CA HIS A 83 -12.51 -0.02 3.92
C HIS A 83 -13.03 -1.36 4.50
N SER A 84 -12.39 -2.49 4.21
CA SER A 84 -12.78 -3.82 4.74
C SER A 84 -12.25 -4.11 6.15
#